data_AF-A0A7Y7LE42-F1
#
_entry.id   AF-A0A7Y7LE42-F1
#
_cell.length_a   1.000
_cell.length_b   1.000
_cell.length_c   1.000
_cell.angle_alpha   90.00
_cell.angle_beta   90.00
_cell.angle_gamma   90.00
#
_symmetry.space_group_name_H-M   'P 1'
#
loop_
_entity.id
_entity.type
_entity.pdbx_description
1 polymer ?
#
loop_
_entity_poly.entity_id
_entity_poly.type
_entity_poly.pdbx_seq_one_letter_code
_entity_poly.pdbx_strand_id
1 'polypeptide(L)'
;MSFNPFHKLRDNIEAIRTALAYQPGDMLSTFIKAPWRSAPKFTKKEHTMNNSIYTINKGINKSIEFHGLRAQYIWYFAGLALTLMILFAVLYIIGAGTIICLAVCGPAALFGAMKIFALSRRYGEHGLMKAMARKRVPRVLKSYGRRFFQQLTHKENLL
;
A
#
# COMPACT_ATOMS: atom_id res chain seq x y z
N MET A 1 10.55 10.57 -60.24
CA MET A 1 10.82 9.79 -59.02
C MET A 1 10.74 8.31 -59.41
N SER A 2 11.86 7.66 -59.70
CA SER A 2 11.85 6.26 -60.17
C SER A 2 11.73 5.32 -58.97
N PHE A 3 10.56 4.68 -58.84
CA PHE A 3 10.30 3.74 -57.76
C PHE A 3 11.01 2.42 -58.08
N ASN A 4 12.17 2.19 -57.46
CA ASN A 4 12.94 0.97 -57.65
C ASN A 4 12.49 -0.07 -56.62
N PRO A 5 11.76 -1.13 -57.01
CA PRO A 5 11.12 -2.06 -56.07
C PRO A 5 12.13 -2.95 -55.31
N PHE A 6 13.40 -2.92 -55.71
CA PHE A 6 14.47 -3.75 -55.14
C PHE A 6 15.39 -3.01 -54.15
N HIS A 7 15.06 -1.79 -53.73
CA HIS A 7 15.91 -1.02 -52.79
C HIS A 7 16.19 -1.83 -51.50
N LYS A 8 15.15 -2.45 -50.94
CA LYS A 8 15.23 -3.25 -49.71
C LYS A 8 16.10 -4.51 -49.85
N LEU A 9 16.16 -5.06 -51.07
CA LEU A 9 16.98 -6.24 -51.36
C LEU A 9 18.46 -5.85 -51.49
N ARG A 10 18.73 -4.69 -52.11
CA ARG A 10 20.08 -4.13 -52.25
C ARG A 10 20.68 -3.77 -50.90
N ASP A 11 19.90 -3.16 -50.01
CA ASP A 11 20.35 -2.80 -48.66
C ASP A 11 20.74 -4.04 -47.82
N ASN A 12 19.99 -5.14 -47.94
CA ASN A 12 20.32 -6.41 -47.29
C ASN A 12 21.57 -7.08 -47.88
N ILE A 13 21.77 -6.98 -49.20
CA ILE A 13 22.96 -7.54 -49.85
C ILE A 13 24.22 -6.77 -49.44
N GLU A 14 24.15 -5.44 -49.32
CA GLU A 14 25.27 -4.62 -48.81
C GLU A 14 25.56 -4.88 -47.32
N ALA A 15 24.53 -5.09 -46.50
CA ALA A 15 24.68 -5.47 -45.10
C ALA A 15 25.38 -6.84 -44.94
N ILE A 16 25.05 -7.80 -45.81
CA ILE A 16 25.71 -9.12 -45.83
C ILE A 16 27.16 -8.99 -46.33
N ARG A 17 27.42 -8.15 -47.33
CA ARG A 17 28.79 -7.88 -47.84
C ARG A 17 29.69 -7.25 -46.78
N THR A 18 29.16 -6.33 -45.99
CA THR A 18 29.88 -5.67 -44.89
C THR A 18 30.08 -6.60 -43.69
N ALA A 19 29.11 -7.48 -43.40
CA ALA A 19 29.27 -8.53 -42.38
C ALA A 19 30.27 -9.63 -42.80
N LEU A 20 30.37 -9.96 -44.09
CA LEU A 20 31.34 -10.93 -44.61
C LEU A 20 32.76 -10.35 -44.75
N ALA A 21 32.88 -9.03 -44.93
CA ALA A 21 34.17 -8.34 -44.92
C ALA A 21 34.73 -8.11 -43.49
N TYR A 22 34.02 -8.58 -42.46
CA TYR A 22 34.43 -8.45 -41.07
C TYR A 22 35.59 -9.41 -40.74
N GLN A 23 36.79 -8.88 -40.55
CA GLN A 23 37.95 -9.62 -40.04
C GLN A 23 38.04 -9.44 -38.51
N PRO A 24 38.11 -10.53 -37.72
CA PRO A 24 37.94 -10.53 -36.26
C PRO A 24 39.12 -9.95 -35.45
N GLY A 25 39.98 -9.14 -36.06
CA GLY A 25 41.16 -8.52 -35.42
C GLY A 25 40.95 -7.09 -34.90
N ASP A 26 39.92 -6.37 -35.37
CA ASP A 26 39.78 -4.92 -35.17
C ASP A 26 38.79 -4.51 -34.05
N MET A 27 38.46 -5.42 -33.14
CA MET A 27 37.53 -5.14 -32.04
C MET A 27 38.11 -4.19 -30.98
N LEU A 28 39.43 -4.07 -30.84
CA LEU A 28 39.99 -3.19 -29.81
C LEU A 28 40.10 -1.72 -30.26
N SER A 29 40.25 -1.47 -31.56
CA SER A 29 40.39 -0.09 -32.10
C SER A 29 39.05 0.63 -32.25
N THR A 30 37.96 -0.12 -32.45
CA THR A 30 36.60 0.42 -32.62
C THR A 30 35.95 0.83 -31.30
N PHE A 31 36.23 0.13 -30.20
CA PHE A 31 35.75 0.50 -28.86
C PHE A 31 36.43 1.75 -28.29
N ILE A 32 37.67 2.04 -28.68
CA ILE A 32 38.39 3.25 -28.26
C ILE A 32 37.94 4.48 -29.08
N LYS A 33 37.46 4.28 -30.31
CA LYS A 33 37.08 5.36 -31.23
C LYS A 33 35.60 5.75 -31.18
N ALA A 34 34.73 4.94 -30.56
CA ALA A 34 33.31 5.23 -30.46
C ALA A 34 33.05 6.34 -29.40
N PRO A 35 32.53 7.51 -29.79
CA PRO A 35 32.25 8.57 -28.83
C PRO A 35 31.11 8.14 -27.89
N TRP A 36 31.34 8.21 -26.58
CA TRP A 36 30.38 7.95 -25.48
C TRP A 36 29.03 8.70 -25.59
N ARG A 37 28.89 9.59 -26.58
CA ARG A 37 27.71 10.43 -26.82
C ARG A 37 26.52 9.69 -27.45
N SER A 38 26.69 8.42 -27.83
CA SER A 38 25.66 7.61 -28.51
C SER A 38 25.11 6.45 -27.66
N ALA A 39 25.31 6.45 -26.34
CA ALA A 39 24.61 5.49 -25.47
C ALA A 39 23.09 5.60 -25.74
N PRO A 40 22.39 4.49 -26.07
CA PRO A 40 20.97 4.53 -26.37
C PRO A 40 20.24 5.06 -25.13
N LYS A 41 19.62 6.23 -25.26
CA LYS A 41 18.76 6.75 -24.21
C LYS A 41 17.64 5.73 -24.03
N PHE A 42 17.59 5.06 -22.87
CA PHE A 42 16.41 4.32 -22.43
C PHE A 42 15.29 5.33 -22.24
N THR A 43 14.61 5.68 -23.33
CA THR A 43 13.42 6.51 -23.28
C THR A 43 12.38 5.73 -22.51
N LYS A 44 11.98 6.28 -21.36
CA LYS A 44 10.91 5.76 -20.53
C LYS A 44 9.69 5.62 -21.46
N LYS A 45 9.22 4.39 -21.72
CA LYS A 45 7.98 4.16 -22.47
C LYS A 45 6.91 5.02 -21.83
N GLU A 46 6.43 6.00 -22.59
CA GLU A 46 5.33 6.84 -22.18
C GLU A 46 4.07 5.97 -22.25
N HIS A 47 3.64 5.48 -21.09
CA HIS A 47 2.38 4.78 -20.97
C HIS A 47 1.27 5.82 -21.07
N THR A 48 0.73 6.02 -22.27
CA THR A 48 -0.54 6.72 -22.45
C THR A 48 -1.59 5.95 -21.65
N MET A 49 -2.14 6.58 -20.61
CA MET A 49 -3.32 6.04 -19.93
C MET A 49 -4.49 6.12 -20.89
N ASN A 50 -4.75 5.03 -21.61
CA ASN A 50 -5.98 4.86 -22.35
C ASN A 50 -7.11 4.82 -21.31
N ASN A 51 -7.89 5.90 -21.23
CA ASN A 51 -9.03 6.05 -20.34
C ASN A 51 -10.00 4.89 -20.63
N SER A 52 -10.01 3.87 -19.78
CA SER A 52 -10.88 2.72 -19.93
C SER A 52 -12.33 3.20 -20.01
N ILE A 53 -13.09 2.74 -21.02
CA ILE A 53 -14.52 3.04 -21.27
C ILE A 53 -15.43 2.40 -20.21
N TYR A 54 -14.90 2.09 -19.02
CA TYR A 54 -15.60 1.44 -17.93
C TYR A 54 -15.62 2.37 -16.72
N THR A 55 -16.81 2.56 -16.17
CA THR A 55 -17.02 3.27 -14.92
C THR A 55 -16.45 2.44 -13.77
N ILE A 56 -15.23 2.74 -13.35
CA ILE A 56 -14.65 2.14 -12.16
C ILE A 56 -15.45 2.62 -10.96
N ASN A 57 -16.19 1.71 -10.33
CA ASN A 57 -17.03 2.02 -9.19
C ASN A 57 -16.17 2.11 -7.92
N LYS A 58 -15.65 3.31 -7.64
CA LYS A 58 -14.68 3.58 -6.55
C LYS A 58 -15.24 3.40 -5.13
N GLY A 59 -16.42 2.80 -4.98
CA GLY A 59 -17.11 2.55 -3.72
C GLY A 59 -17.16 1.10 -3.26
N ILE A 60 -16.86 0.12 -4.14
CA ILE A 60 -17.10 -1.33 -3.86
C ILE A 60 -16.19 -1.91 -2.76
N ASN A 61 -15.14 -1.19 -2.37
CA ASN A 61 -14.26 -1.58 -1.26
C ASN A 61 -14.00 -0.41 -0.29
N LYS A 62 -14.90 0.59 -0.25
CA LYS A 62 -14.83 1.60 0.80
C LYS A 62 -15.34 0.99 2.08
N SER A 63 -14.56 1.12 3.14
CA SER A 63 -15.01 0.64 4.43
C SER A 63 -16.22 1.38 4.92
N ILE A 64 -17.02 0.67 5.72
CA ILE A 64 -18.24 1.19 6.32
C ILE A 64 -17.86 2.36 7.24
N GLU A 65 -18.13 3.56 6.74
CA GLU A 65 -17.95 4.85 7.40
C GLU A 65 -19.32 5.43 7.70
N PHE A 66 -19.62 5.63 8.98
CA PHE A 66 -20.82 6.34 9.40
C PHE A 66 -20.40 7.76 9.78
N HIS A 67 -20.64 8.74 8.89
CA HIS A 67 -20.36 10.16 9.13
C HIS A 67 -18.93 10.44 9.67
N GLY A 68 -17.92 9.74 9.16
CA GLY A 68 -16.52 9.88 9.60
C GLY A 68 -16.11 9.02 10.81
N LEU A 69 -17.05 8.28 11.41
CA LEU A 69 -16.75 7.16 12.30
C LEU A 69 -16.49 5.90 11.47
N ARG A 70 -15.31 5.30 11.65
CA ARG A 70 -14.98 3.99 11.05
C ARG A 70 -15.60 2.86 11.87
N ALA A 71 -15.93 1.74 11.23
CA ALA A 71 -16.60 0.58 11.84
C ALA A 71 -16.07 0.17 13.23
N GLN A 72 -14.75 0.13 13.45
CA GLN A 72 -14.17 -0.22 14.76
C GLN A 72 -14.58 0.75 15.88
N TYR A 73 -14.69 2.05 15.62
CA TYR A 73 -15.01 3.06 16.64
C TYR A 73 -16.50 3.13 16.97
N ILE A 74 -17.35 2.61 16.10
CA ILE A 74 -18.80 2.53 16.34
C ILE A 74 -19.07 1.59 17.51
N TRP A 75 -18.36 0.45 17.58
CA TRP A 75 -18.44 -0.45 18.71
C TRP A 75 -18.00 0.21 20.02
N TYR A 76 -16.94 1.02 20.02
CA TYR A 76 -16.53 1.76 21.20
C TYR A 76 -17.55 2.83 21.61
N PHE A 77 -18.17 3.51 20.64
CA PHE A 77 -19.21 4.50 20.92
C PHE A 77 -20.48 3.86 21.50
N ALA A 78 -20.90 2.72 20.94
CA ALA A 78 -22.01 1.94 21.47
C ALA A 78 -21.72 1.43 22.89
N GLY A 79 -20.52 0.89 23.12
CA GLY A 79 -20.09 0.46 24.45
C GLY A 79 -20.05 1.60 25.47
N LEU A 80 -19.60 2.80 25.05
CA LEU A 80 -19.63 4.00 25.89
C LEU A 80 -21.08 4.35 26.28
N ALA A 81 -21.99 4.41 25.31
CA ALA A 81 -23.39 4.72 25.57
C ALA A 81 -24.04 3.70 26.52
N LEU A 82 -23.79 2.40 26.31
CA LEU A 82 -24.30 1.34 27.18
C LEU A 82 -23.72 1.44 28.60
N THR A 83 -22.42 1.71 28.72
CA THR A 83 -21.76 1.88 30.02
C THR A 83 -22.35 3.07 30.77
N LEU A 84 -22.59 4.20 30.09
CA LEU A 84 -23.22 5.37 30.70
C LEU A 84 -24.66 5.11 31.13
N MET A 85 -25.41 4.31 30.38
CA MET A 85 -26.76 3.90 30.75
C MET A 85 -26.77 3.09 32.05
N ILE A 86 -25.85 2.11 32.16
CA ILE A 86 -25.71 1.30 33.38
C ILE A 86 -25.24 2.18 34.54
N LEU A 87 -24.24 3.05 34.32
CA LEU A 87 -23.74 3.99 35.32
C LEU A 87 -24.88 4.89 35.84
N PHE A 88 -25.70 5.43 34.94
CA PHE A 88 -26.85 6.25 35.29
C PHE A 88 -27.84 5.48 36.16
N ALA A 89 -28.18 4.25 35.78
CA ALA A 89 -29.09 3.40 36.53
C ALA A 89 -28.57 3.11 37.95
N VAL A 90 -27.28 2.77 38.08
CA VAL A 90 -26.65 2.51 39.39
C VAL A 90 -26.65 3.77 40.27
N LEU A 91 -26.24 4.92 39.74
CA LEU A 91 -26.24 6.19 40.49
C LEU A 91 -27.66 6.58 40.94
N TYR A 92 -28.65 6.34 40.09
CA TYR A 92 -30.05 6.61 40.40
C TYR A 92 -30.57 5.72 41.53
N ILE A 93 -30.27 4.40 41.50
CA ILE A 93 -30.68 3.44 42.53
C ILE A 93 -30.06 3.78 43.90
N ILE A 94 -28.81 4.26 43.90
CA ILE A 94 -28.11 4.67 45.15
C ILE A 94 -28.72 5.96 45.73
N GLY A 95 -29.56 6.69 44.98
CA GLY A 95 -30.25 7.88 45.47
C GLY A 95 -29.45 9.18 45.32
N ALA A 96 -28.44 9.23 44.44
CA ALA A 96 -27.62 10.43 44.20
C ALA A 96 -28.42 11.64 43.67
N GLY A 97 -29.68 11.46 43.29
CA GLY A 97 -30.53 12.50 42.72
C GLY A 97 -30.19 12.78 41.26
N THR A 98 -31.21 13.20 40.49
CA THR A 98 -31.12 13.34 39.04
C THR A 98 -30.07 14.37 38.59
N ILE A 99 -29.90 15.46 39.36
CA ILE A 99 -28.96 16.54 39.04
C ILE A 99 -27.50 16.05 39.12
N ILE A 100 -27.14 15.31 40.17
CA ILE A 100 -25.78 14.75 40.30
C ILE A 100 -25.52 13.74 39.20
N CYS A 101 -26.51 12.90 38.89
CA CYS A 101 -26.38 11.92 37.82
C CYS A 101 -26.15 12.58 36.46
N LEU A 102 -26.87 13.66 36.14
CA LEU A 102 -26.65 14.47 34.94
C LEU A 102 -25.26 15.13 34.93
N ALA A 103 -24.85 15.69 36.07
CA ALA A 103 -23.55 16.34 36.21
C ALA A 103 -22.37 15.38 36.03
N VAL A 104 -22.56 14.08 36.29
CA VAL A 104 -21.53 13.05 36.05
C VAL A 104 -21.63 12.47 34.64
N CYS A 105 -22.82 12.01 34.24
CA CYS A 105 -23.02 11.34 32.95
C CYS A 105 -22.85 12.28 31.75
N GLY A 106 -23.30 13.54 31.84
CA GLY A 106 -23.21 14.51 30.74
C GLY A 106 -21.77 14.80 30.32
N PRO A 107 -20.89 15.26 31.24
CA PRO A 107 -19.49 15.49 30.93
C PRO A 107 -18.76 14.20 30.51
N ALA A 108 -19.06 13.07 31.15
CA ALA A 108 -18.50 11.78 30.75
C ALA A 108 -18.88 11.40 29.32
N ALA A 109 -20.12 11.63 28.91
CA ALA A 109 -20.61 11.37 27.55
C ALA A 109 -19.87 12.26 26.55
N LEU A 110 -19.81 13.57 26.83
CA LEU A 110 -19.17 14.53 25.95
C LEU A 110 -17.68 14.25 25.79
N PHE A 111 -16.97 14.04 26.90
CA PHE A 111 -15.54 13.74 26.89
C PHE A 111 -15.26 12.40 26.18
N GLY A 112 -16.03 11.36 26.49
CA GLY A 112 -15.90 10.05 25.87
C GLY A 112 -16.14 10.12 24.35
N ALA A 113 -17.21 10.79 23.92
CA ALA A 113 -17.51 11.00 22.51
C ALA A 113 -16.35 11.74 21.81
N MET A 114 -15.93 12.91 22.34
CA MET A 114 -14.81 13.67 21.77
C MET A 114 -13.55 12.83 21.58
N LYS A 115 -13.22 11.98 22.57
CA LYS A 115 -12.06 11.09 22.49
C LYS A 115 -12.21 10.03 21.40
N ILE A 116 -13.37 9.40 21.28
CA ILE A 116 -13.65 8.39 20.25
C ILE A 116 -13.58 9.02 18.84
N PHE A 117 -14.19 10.19 18.64
CA PHE A 117 -14.12 10.91 17.37
C PHE A 117 -12.70 11.37 17.03
N ALA A 118 -11.91 11.81 18.01
CA ALA A 118 -10.49 12.13 17.80
C ALA A 118 -9.68 10.89 17.41
N LEU A 119 -9.94 9.75 18.05
CA LEU A 119 -9.29 8.47 17.76
C LEU A 119 -9.64 7.97 16.35
N SER A 120 -10.92 8.07 15.96
CA SER A 120 -11.40 7.70 14.63
C SER A 120 -10.68 8.48 13.54
N ARG A 121 -10.53 9.81 13.72
CA ARG A 121 -9.82 10.68 12.78
C ARG A 121 -8.31 10.40 12.73
N ARG A 122 -7.70 10.10 13.88
CA ARG A 122 -6.23 9.89 13.97
C ARG A 122 -5.76 8.57 13.38
N TYR A 123 -6.51 7.49 13.62
CA TYR A 123 -6.04 6.14 13.28
C TYR A 123 -6.81 5.51 12.11
N GLY A 124 -7.99 6.00 11.76
CA GLY A 124 -8.80 5.37 10.72
C GLY A 124 -9.18 3.93 11.07
N GLU A 125 -9.71 3.17 10.10
CA GLU A 125 -10.35 1.86 10.33
C GLU A 125 -9.45 0.81 10.98
N HIS A 126 -8.22 0.65 10.48
CA HIS A 126 -7.30 -0.38 10.95
C HIS A 126 -6.12 0.19 11.74
N GLY A 127 -6.05 1.50 11.96
CA GLY A 127 -4.86 2.10 12.56
C GLY A 127 -4.70 1.77 14.04
N LEU A 128 -5.79 1.57 14.78
CA LEU A 128 -5.70 1.17 16.18
C LEU A 128 -5.15 -0.26 16.29
N MET A 129 -5.63 -1.16 15.43
CA MET A 129 -5.10 -2.54 15.35
C MET A 129 -3.62 -2.54 14.96
N LYS A 130 -3.22 -1.74 13.95
CA LYS A 130 -1.81 -1.59 13.57
C LYS A 130 -0.96 -0.99 14.69
N ALA A 131 -1.49 -0.01 15.44
CA ALA A 131 -0.80 0.60 16.56
C ALA A 131 -0.62 -0.39 17.73
N MET A 132 -1.64 -1.21 18.03
CA MET A 132 -1.53 -2.28 19.02
C MET A 132 -0.56 -3.38 18.56
N ALA A 133 -0.59 -3.77 17.30
CA ALA A 133 0.34 -4.75 16.74
C ALA A 133 1.79 -4.27 16.88
N ARG A 134 2.08 -3.01 16.54
CA ARG A 134 3.43 -2.43 16.71
C ARG A 134 3.94 -2.51 18.15
N LYS A 135 3.08 -2.46 19.17
CA LYS A 135 3.48 -2.61 20.57
C LYS A 135 3.84 -4.05 20.95
N ARG A 136 3.33 -5.04 20.21
CA ARG A 136 3.55 -6.47 20.48
C ARG A 136 4.76 -7.05 19.74
N VAL A 137 5.32 -6.33 18.77
CA VAL A 137 6.48 -6.79 18.00
C VAL A 137 7.77 -6.48 18.77
N PRO A 138 8.70 -7.45 18.91
CA PRO A 138 9.99 -7.21 19.56
C PRO A 138 10.82 -6.18 18.80
N ARG A 139 11.57 -5.34 19.53
CA ARG A 139 12.34 -4.23 18.95
C ARG A 139 13.45 -4.68 18.01
N VAL A 140 13.99 -5.88 18.25
CA VAL A 140 15.01 -6.50 17.39
C VAL A 140 14.70 -7.98 17.27
N LEU A 141 14.64 -8.47 16.03
CA LEU A 141 14.63 -9.88 15.72
C LEU A 141 16.04 -10.28 15.30
N LYS A 142 16.80 -10.95 16.18
CA LYS A 142 18.12 -11.50 15.84
C LYS A 142 17.99 -12.97 15.52
N SER A 143 18.41 -13.37 14.31
CA SER A 143 18.60 -14.77 13.96
C SER A 143 20.10 -15.04 13.85
N TYR A 144 20.61 -15.98 14.64
CA TYR A 144 22.04 -16.32 14.68
C TYR A 144 22.44 -17.42 13.70
N GLY A 145 21.47 -18.06 13.03
CA GLY A 145 21.75 -19.15 12.10
C GLY A 145 20.60 -19.42 11.14
N ARG A 146 20.94 -20.02 9.99
CA ARG A 146 20.00 -20.33 8.90
C ARG A 146 19.21 -21.63 9.08
N ARG A 147 19.55 -22.44 10.10
CA ARG A 147 18.94 -23.76 10.35
C ARG A 147 17.43 -23.68 10.60
N PHE A 148 16.96 -22.64 11.29
CA PHE A 148 15.53 -22.42 11.55
C PHE A 148 14.73 -22.26 10.24
N PHE A 149 15.23 -21.48 9.29
CA PHE A 149 14.58 -21.28 8.00
C PHE A 149 14.62 -22.53 7.11
N GLN A 150 15.73 -23.28 7.13
CA GLN A 150 15.86 -24.54 6.39
C GLN A 150 14.86 -25.60 6.87
N GLN A 151 14.60 -25.67 8.17
CA GLN A 151 13.61 -26.58 8.74
C GLN A 151 12.17 -26.23 8.32
N LEU A 152 11.83 -24.94 8.18
CA LEU A 152 10.53 -24.53 7.64
C LEU A 152 10.39 -24.97 6.17
N THR A 153 11.40 -24.76 5.34
CA THR A 153 11.36 -25.13 3.91
C THR A 153 11.21 -26.64 3.71
N HIS A 154 11.89 -27.46 4.51
CA HIS A 154 11.76 -28.91 4.40
C HIS A 154 10.36 -29.40 4.79
N LYS A 155 9.67 -28.71 5.71
CA LYS A 155 8.31 -29.06 6.14
C LYS A 155 7.25 -28.76 5.09
N GLU A 156 7.45 -27.70 4.30
CA GLU A 156 6.56 -27.32 3.18
C GLU A 156 6.65 -28.32 2.01
N ASN A 157 7.84 -28.87 1.74
CA ASN A 157 8.02 -29.90 0.71
C ASN A 157 7.50 -31.30 1.12
N LEU A 158 7.05 -31.46 2.37
CA LEU A 158 6.51 -32.72 2.91
C LEU A 158 4.98 -32.70 3.09
N LEU A 159 4.34 -31.58 2.74
CA LEU A 159 2.87 -31.42 2.69
C LEU A 159 2.43 -31.32 1.22
#